data_AF-A0A2V9I7T8-F1
#
_entry.id   AF-A0A2V9I7T8-F1
#
_cell.length_a   1.000
_cell.length_b   1.000
_cell.length_c   1.000
_cell.angle_alpha   90.00
_cell.angle_beta   90.00
_cell.angle_gamma   90.00
#
_symmetry.space_group_name_H-M   'P 1'
#
loop_
_entity.id
_entity.type
_entity.pdbx_description
1 polymer ?
#
loop_
_entity_poly.entity_id
_entity_poly.type
_entity_poly.pdbx_seq_one_letter_code
_entity_poly.pdbx_strand_id
1 'polypeptide(L)'
;MKMMAQVSATQRSDEEIVSLGTRNGMELAILKRTEKSMGRIIAKLDSTDLIDGVRVEPLQIYPDDRGFFTEIARLGRGLASDMVPDSTRKIQISLTL
;
A
#
# COMPACT_ATOMS: atom_id res chain seq x y z
N MET A 1 -5.61 -29.85 28.17
CA MET A 1 -4.65 -29.63 27.06
C MET A 1 -5.19 -28.53 26.16
N LYS A 2 -4.64 -27.31 26.26
CA LYS A 2 -4.86 -26.23 25.27
C LYS A 2 -3.49 -25.85 24.73
N MET A 3 -3.26 -26.19 23.47
CA MET A 3 -2.06 -25.88 22.73
C MET A 3 -2.19 -24.42 22.29
N MET A 4 -1.45 -23.51 22.92
CA MET A 4 -1.34 -22.14 22.43
C MET A 4 -0.38 -22.15 21.25
N ALA A 5 -0.85 -21.65 20.10
CA ALA A 5 -0.01 -21.41 18.94
C ALA A 5 1.01 -20.32 19.30
N GLN A 6 2.25 -20.77 19.51
CA GLN A 6 3.39 -19.91 19.74
C GLN A 6 3.77 -19.31 18.38
N VAL A 7 3.33 -18.09 18.12
CA VAL A 7 3.82 -17.31 16.98
C VAL A 7 5.27 -16.97 17.31
N SER A 8 6.18 -17.72 16.68
CA SER A 8 7.61 -17.47 16.72
C SER A 8 7.88 -16.14 16.05
N ALA A 9 7.91 -15.06 16.84
CA ALA A 9 8.48 -13.80 16.44
C ALA A 9 9.96 -14.04 16.19
N THR A 10 10.34 -14.23 14.93
CA THR A 10 11.73 -14.14 14.50
C THR A 10 12.27 -12.82 15.04
N GLN A 11 13.21 -12.91 15.98
CA GLN A 11 13.90 -11.76 16.55
C GLN A 11 14.52 -10.97 15.40
N ARG A 12 13.89 -9.85 15.02
CA ARG A 12 14.50 -8.85 14.16
C ARG A 12 15.45 -8.09 15.06
N SER A 13 16.75 -8.12 14.74
CA SER A 13 17.76 -7.39 15.50
C SER A 13 17.35 -5.91 15.63
N ASP A 14 17.22 -5.43 16.86
CA ASP A 14 16.75 -4.08 17.23
C ASP A 14 17.65 -2.93 16.70
N GLU A 15 18.75 -3.23 16.01
CA GLU A 15 19.81 -2.25 15.68
C GLU A 15 19.52 -1.33 14.47
N GLU A 16 18.43 -1.53 13.73
CA GLU A 16 18.13 -0.72 12.53
C GLU A 16 16.80 0.07 12.59
N ILE A 17 16.09 0.13 13.72
CA ILE A 17 14.78 0.81 13.79
C ILE A 17 14.91 2.11 14.61
N VAL A 18 14.62 3.25 13.98
CA VAL A 18 14.55 4.56 14.65
C VAL A 18 13.09 4.89 14.92
N SER A 19 12.67 4.79 16.18
CA SER A 19 11.33 5.22 16.59
C SER A 19 11.12 6.72 16.34
N LEU A 20 9.99 7.07 15.73
CA LEU A 20 9.58 8.46 15.46
C LEU A 20 8.47 8.93 16.40
N GLY A 21 7.67 8.02 16.94
CA GLY A 21 6.61 8.36 17.87
C GLY A 21 5.50 7.32 17.95
N THR A 22 4.59 7.51 18.89
CA THR A 22 3.47 6.60 19.15
C THR A 22 2.14 7.33 19.14
N ARG A 23 1.09 6.68 18.61
CA ARG A 23 -0.29 7.17 18.66
C ARG A 23 -1.26 6.00 18.67
N ASN A 24 -2.22 6.01 19.60
CA ASN A 24 -3.27 4.98 19.72
C ASN A 24 -2.73 3.54 19.78
N GLY A 25 -1.61 3.32 20.50
CA GLY A 25 -0.99 2.01 20.61
C GLY A 25 -0.21 1.54 19.36
N MET A 26 -0.09 2.39 18.33
CA MET A 26 0.77 2.14 17.18
C MET A 26 2.06 2.96 17.30
N GLU A 27 3.19 2.35 16.95
CA GLU A 27 4.50 3.00 16.85
C GLU A 27 4.84 3.25 15.38
N LEU A 28 5.19 4.49 15.07
CA LEU A 28 5.81 4.86 13.82
C LEU A 28 7.33 4.82 14.01
N ALA A 29 8.02 4.07 13.15
CA ALA A 29 9.47 4.00 13.17
C ALA A 29 10.04 3.93 11.74
N ILE A 30 11.27 4.39 11.56
CA ILE A 30 12.03 4.26 10.32
C ILE A 30 12.96 3.07 10.44
N LEU A 31 12.87 2.12 9.50
CA LEU A 31 13.91 1.13 9.30
C LEU A 31 15.08 1.78 8.53
N LYS A 32 16.24 1.92 9.17
CA LYS A 32 17.51 2.31 8.54
C LYS A 32 18.01 1.18 7.64
N ARG A 33 17.42 1.06 6.45
CA ARG A 33 18.02 0.23 5.40
C ARG A 33 19.20 0.96 4.77
N THR A 34 20.39 0.41 4.95
CA THR A 34 21.62 0.90 4.30
C THR A 34 21.73 0.47 2.84
N GLU A 35 21.03 -0.60 2.44
CA GLU A 35 20.98 -1.06 1.06
C GLU A 35 19.92 -0.32 0.25
N LYS A 36 20.34 0.38 -0.81
CA LYS A 36 19.41 0.94 -1.81
C LYS A 36 18.77 -0.21 -2.57
N SER A 37 17.49 -0.47 -2.32
CA SER A 37 16.67 -1.32 -3.19
C SER A 37 15.76 -0.45 -4.04
N MET A 38 15.70 -0.65 -5.36
CA MET A 38 14.76 0.06 -6.24
C MET A 38 13.30 -0.42 -6.11
N GLY A 39 12.99 -1.26 -5.12
CA GLY A 39 11.74 -2.01 -5.06
C GLY A 39 11.66 -3.08 -6.17
N ARG A 40 10.61 -3.91 -6.12
CA ARG A 40 10.27 -4.82 -7.21
C ARG A 40 9.39 -4.10 -8.22
N ILE A 41 9.67 -4.23 -9.51
CA ILE A 41 8.77 -3.76 -10.57
C ILE A 41 7.71 -4.83 -10.78
N ILE A 42 6.45 -4.48 -10.54
CA ILE A 42 5.31 -5.38 -10.73
C ILE A 42 4.78 -5.24 -12.15
N ALA A 43 5.14 -6.17 -13.03
CA ALA A 43 4.74 -6.17 -14.44
C ALA A 43 3.49 -7.05 -14.74
N LYS A 44 3.01 -7.80 -13.74
CA LYS A 44 1.85 -8.69 -13.85
C LYS A 44 0.94 -8.55 -12.64
N LEU A 45 -0.36 -8.69 -12.85
CA LEU A 45 -1.40 -8.53 -11.82
C LEU A 45 -1.31 -9.59 -10.71
N ASP A 46 -0.78 -10.77 -11.04
CA ASP A 46 -0.63 -11.93 -10.16
C ASP A 46 0.83 -12.16 -9.73
N SER A 47 1.67 -11.12 -9.80
CA SER A 47 3.09 -11.25 -9.46
C SER A 47 3.29 -11.75 -8.04
N THR A 48 4.17 -12.74 -7.87
CA THR A 48 4.58 -13.24 -6.55
C THR A 48 5.36 -12.21 -5.73
N ASP A 49 5.80 -11.13 -6.37
CA ASP A 49 6.47 -10.00 -5.70
C ASP A 49 5.47 -8.98 -5.11
N LEU A 50 4.15 -9.21 -5.22
CA LEU A 50 3.15 -8.35 -4.59
C LEU A 50 3.29 -8.37 -3.06
N ILE A 51 3.20 -7.18 -2.47
CA ILE A 51 3.11 -7.03 -1.02
C ILE A 51 1.78 -7.63 -0.56
N ASP A 52 1.80 -8.38 0.55
CA ASP A 52 0.61 -9.01 1.10
C ASP A 52 -0.53 -7.98 1.35
N GLY A 53 -1.74 -8.33 0.93
CA GLY A 53 -2.92 -7.47 0.95
C GLY A 53 -2.99 -6.37 -0.13
N VAL A 54 -1.92 -6.13 -0.89
CA VAL A 54 -1.98 -5.21 -2.04
C VAL A 54 -2.72 -5.85 -3.20
N ARG A 55 -3.69 -5.13 -3.75
CA ARG A 55 -4.47 -5.54 -4.92
C ARG A 55 -4.16 -4.60 -6.08
N VAL A 56 -4.08 -5.17 -7.28
CA VAL A 56 -3.90 -4.46 -8.55
C VAL A 56 -5.00 -4.89 -9.51
N GLU A 57 -5.51 -3.95 -10.30
CA GLU A 57 -6.47 -4.21 -11.37
C GLU A 57 -5.98 -3.58 -12.67
N PRO A 58 -6.36 -4.10 -13.85
CA PRO A 58 -6.11 -3.43 -15.10
C PRO A 58 -6.72 -2.02 -15.08
N LEU A 59 -5.91 -1.01 -15.41
CA LEU A 59 -6.42 0.35 -15.58
C LEU A 59 -7.21 0.42 -16.88
N GLN A 60 -8.54 0.44 -16.78
CA GLN A 60 -9.40 0.77 -17.91
C GLN A 60 -9.41 2.29 -18.10
N ILE A 61 -8.67 2.76 -19.10
CA ILE A 61 -8.68 4.18 -19.49
C ILE A 61 -9.89 4.44 -20.38
N TYR A 62 -10.69 5.44 -20.03
CA TYR A 62 -11.74 5.95 -20.90
C TYR A 62 -11.18 7.16 -21.65
N PRO A 63 -11.06 7.12 -22.99
CA PRO A 63 -10.57 8.27 -23.73
C PRO A 63 -11.48 9.46 -23.48
N ASP A 64 -10.86 10.58 -23.12
CA ASP A 64 -11.50 11.86 -22.85
C ASP A 64 -10.99 12.86 -23.88
N ASP A 65 -11.89 13.57 -24.55
CA ASP A 65 -11.57 14.55 -25.59
C ASP A 65 -11.11 15.90 -25.01
N ARG A 66 -11.14 16.07 -23.69
CA ARG A 66 -10.76 17.30 -22.98
C ARG A 66 -9.25 17.52 -22.83
N GLY A 67 -8.39 16.62 -23.30
CA GLY A 67 -6.93 16.79 -23.34
C GLY A 67 -6.12 15.69 -22.62
N PHE A 68 -4.86 16.00 -22.27
CA PHE A 68 -3.92 15.07 -21.62
C PHE A 68 -4.18 14.95 -20.11
N PHE A 69 -5.20 14.18 -19.73
CA PHE A 69 -5.41 13.78 -18.33
C PHE A 69 -5.08 12.30 -18.16
N THR A 70 -4.22 11.98 -17.19
CA THR A 70 -4.00 10.59 -16.77
C THR A 70 -5.11 10.20 -15.80
N GLU A 71 -6.09 9.39 -16.25
CA GLU A 71 -7.07 8.79 -15.36
C GLU A 71 -6.35 7.82 -14.39
N ILE A 72 -6.38 8.12 -13.09
CA ILE A 72 -5.72 7.30 -12.06
C ILE A 72 -6.68 6.24 -11.50
N ALA A 73 -7.94 6.61 -11.25
CA ALA A 73 -8.99 5.70 -10.80
C ALA A 73 -10.37 6.33 -10.99
N ARG A 74 -11.41 5.50 -11.13
CA ARG A 74 -12.82 5.91 -11.12
C ARG A 74 -13.47 5.46 -9.83
N LEU A 75 -13.81 6.42 -8.96
CA LEU A 75 -14.43 6.11 -7.68
C LEU A 75 -15.79 5.42 -7.85
N GLY A 76 -16.10 4.47 -6.97
CA GLY A 76 -17.34 3.67 -7.04
C GLY A 76 -17.27 2.53 -8.06
N ARG A 77 -16.10 2.28 -8.67
CA ARG A 77 -15.85 1.18 -9.60
C ARG A 77 -14.55 0.45 -9.23
N GLY A 78 -14.46 -0.83 -9.61
CA GLY A 78 -13.25 -1.63 -9.42
C GLY A 78 -12.76 -1.66 -7.97
N LEU A 79 -11.43 -1.59 -7.79
CA LEU A 79 -10.78 -1.51 -6.48
C LEU A 79 -11.12 -0.22 -5.72
N ALA A 80 -11.55 0.84 -6.42
CA ALA A 80 -11.98 2.11 -5.83
C ALA A 80 -13.50 2.16 -5.50
N SER A 81 -14.19 1.01 -5.53
CA SER A 81 -15.62 0.92 -5.26
C SER A 81 -16.00 1.47 -3.87
N ASP A 82 -15.19 1.17 -2.86
CA ASP A 82 -15.45 1.59 -1.47
C ASP A 82 -14.91 2.98 -1.13
N MET A 83 -14.30 3.70 -2.08
CA MET A 83 -13.75 5.06 -1.87
C MET A 83 -14.79 6.18 -1.96
N VAL A 84 -16.07 5.81 -2.04
CA VAL A 84 -17.24 6.71 -1.93
C VAL A 84 -18.12 6.33 -0.74
N PRO A 85 -17.56 6.19 0.48
CA PRO A 85 -18.38 5.88 1.64
C PRO A 85 -19.35 7.05 1.87
N ASP A 86 -20.62 6.71 2.09
CA ASP A 86 -21.68 7.68 2.43
C ASP A 86 -21.80 8.86 1.44
N SER A 87 -21.57 8.59 0.15
CA SER A 87 -21.57 9.62 -0.91
C SER A 87 -20.54 10.75 -0.73
N THR A 88 -19.59 10.59 0.20
CA THR A 88 -18.55 11.60 0.48
C THR A 88 -17.23 11.16 -0.16
N ARG A 89 -16.69 12.00 -1.04
CA ARG A 89 -15.41 11.75 -1.72
C ARG A 89 -14.27 12.31 -0.88
N LYS A 90 -13.54 11.46 -0.16
CA LYS A 90 -12.28 11.82 0.51
C LYS A 90 -11.13 11.13 -0.20
N ILE A 91 -10.43 11.86 -1.06
CA ILE A 91 -9.28 11.36 -1.82
C ILE A 91 -8.05 12.17 -1.42
N GLN A 92 -6.97 11.50 -1.02
CA GLN A 92 -5.64 12.10 -0.95
C GLN A 92 -4.77 11.38 -1.97
N ILE A 93 -4.14 12.15 -2.86
CA ILE A 93 -3.20 11.63 -3.86
C ILE A 93 -1.85 12.28 -3.56
N SER A 94 -0.80 11.47 -3.49
CA SER A 94 0.58 11.94 -3.39
C SER A 94 1.37 11.31 -4.54
N LEU A 95 1.98 12.15 -5.36
CA LEU A 95 2.75 11.77 -6.54
C LEU A 95 4.14 12.37 -6.37
N THR A 96 5.17 11.60 -6.70
CA THR A 96 6.51 12.13 -6.92
C THR A 96 6.78 11.99 -8.41
N LEU A 97 6.94 13.12 -9.10
CA LEU A 97 7.30 13.19 -10.52
C LEU A 97 8.82 13.24 -10.68
#